data_AF-A0A7C6MD90-F1
#
_entry.id   AF-A0A7C6MD90-F1
#
_cell.length_a   1.000
_cell.length_b   1.000
_cell.length_c   1.000
_cell.angle_alpha   90.00
_cell.angle_beta   90.00
_cell.angle_gamma   90.00
#
_symmetry.space_group_name_H-M   'P 1'
#
loop_
_entity.id
_entity.type
_entity.pdbx_description
1 polymer ?
#
loop_
_entity_poly.entity_id
_entity_poly.type
_entity_poly.pdbx_seq_one_letter_code
_entity_poly.pdbx_strand_id
1 'polypeptide(L)'
;MKIVSPADRNKRHIRAAVLGTGRIGSSLENDRLREKPASHAGAISNNRETLLVAGADPDPDARAAFAKRWKLPATQVFESAETLLATVHPDLVHISCDTKAHIPLLLSCLEKHVPVIVLEKPIGSTLEEARSALPRVQAAEKNGTSRVIVNHERRFAADYRQLREIIQSEELGAL
;
A
#
# COMPACT_ATOMS: atom_id res chain seq x y z
N MET A 1 13.66 -11.43 34.42
CA MET A 1 13.34 -11.44 32.98
C MET A 1 11.82 -11.32 32.86
N LYS A 2 11.29 -10.10 32.72
CA LYS A 2 9.84 -9.86 32.72
C LYS A 2 9.30 -10.11 31.32
N ILE A 3 8.45 -11.14 31.21
CA ILE A 3 7.63 -11.40 30.02
C ILE A 3 6.62 -10.26 29.95
N VAL A 4 6.73 -9.42 28.92
CA VAL A 4 5.81 -8.31 28.69
C VAL A 4 4.52 -8.89 28.12
N SER A 5 3.39 -8.54 28.73
CA SER A 5 2.06 -9.02 28.31
C SER A 5 1.66 -8.40 26.95
N PRO A 6 0.80 -9.04 26.15
CA PRO A 6 0.36 -8.53 24.84
C PRO A 6 -0.32 -7.16 24.86
N ALA A 7 -0.77 -6.69 26.04
CA ALA A 7 -1.50 -5.44 26.23
C ALA A 7 -0.62 -4.17 26.27
N ASP A 8 0.72 -4.31 26.30
CA ASP A 8 1.66 -3.19 26.46
C ASP A 8 2.38 -2.77 25.16
N ARG A 9 1.85 -3.12 23.97
CA ARG A 9 2.30 -2.49 22.71
C ARG A 9 1.80 -1.05 22.64
N ASN A 10 2.50 -0.19 23.37
CA ASN A 10 2.26 1.24 23.46
C ASN A 10 2.06 1.83 22.04
N LYS A 11 0.93 2.52 21.84
CA LYS A 11 0.37 3.05 20.58
C LYS A 11 1.41 3.80 19.72
N ARG A 12 2.12 3.09 18.84
CA ARG A 12 2.91 3.69 17.76
C ARG A 12 2.06 3.62 16.49
N HIS A 13 1.83 4.77 15.85
CA HIS A 13 1.21 4.79 14.51
C HIS A 13 2.02 3.90 13.56
N ILE A 14 1.34 3.12 12.75
CA ILE A 14 1.94 2.32 11.67
C ILE A 14 2.55 3.30 10.67
N ARG A 15 3.88 3.28 10.55
CA ARG A 15 4.62 4.18 9.65
C ARG A 15 4.48 3.69 8.23
N ALA A 16 3.76 4.44 7.42
CA ALA A 16 3.43 4.06 6.04
C ALA A 16 4.20 4.91 5.02
N ALA A 17 4.64 4.27 3.94
CA ALA A 17 5.26 4.93 2.81
C ALA A 17 4.56 4.58 1.49
N VAL A 18 4.69 5.46 0.50
CA VAL A 18 4.10 5.28 -0.85
C VAL A 18 5.21 5.23 -1.89
N LEU A 19 5.23 4.18 -2.71
CA LEU A 19 6.09 4.06 -3.88
C LEU A 19 5.26 4.32 -5.14
N GLY A 20 5.55 5.42 -5.85
CA GLY A 20 4.72 5.97 -6.92
C GLY A 20 3.74 7.02 -6.37
N THR A 21 4.12 8.29 -6.49
CA THR A 21 3.42 9.46 -5.92
C THR A 21 2.52 10.20 -6.92
N GLY A 22 2.28 9.59 -8.08
CA GLY A 22 1.41 10.12 -9.14
C GLY A 22 -0.08 10.11 -8.81
N ARG A 23 -0.91 9.75 -9.80
CA ARG A 23 -2.38 9.86 -9.72
C ARG A 23 -2.99 9.06 -8.58
N ILE A 24 -2.87 7.74 -8.61
CA ILE A 24 -3.48 6.86 -7.61
C ILE A 24 -2.72 6.89 -6.27
N GLY A 25 -1.41 7.17 -6.31
CA GLY A 25 -0.62 7.39 -5.10
C GLY A 25 -1.01 8.65 -4.33
N SER A 26 -1.40 9.74 -5.02
CA SER A 26 -1.59 11.05 -4.39
C SER A 26 -2.55 11.99 -5.09
N SER A 27 -2.35 12.31 -6.38
CA SER A 27 -2.96 13.52 -6.95
C SER A 27 -4.46 13.42 -7.20
N LEU A 28 -5.02 12.20 -7.29
CA LEU A 28 -6.48 11.98 -7.32
C LEU A 28 -7.16 12.42 -6.02
N GLU A 29 -6.42 12.60 -4.93
CA GLU A 29 -6.96 13.19 -3.70
C GLU A 29 -7.46 14.63 -3.93
N ASN A 30 -6.96 15.34 -4.95
CA ASN A 30 -7.37 16.70 -5.25
C ASN A 30 -8.67 16.78 -6.06
N ASP A 31 -9.11 15.67 -6.65
CA ASP A 31 -10.33 15.64 -7.45
C ASP A 31 -11.57 15.74 -6.55
N ARG A 32 -12.28 16.87 -6.63
CA ARG A 32 -13.45 17.15 -5.77
C ARG A 32 -14.66 16.28 -6.09
N LEU A 33 -14.69 15.65 -7.27
CA LEU A 33 -15.80 14.81 -7.71
C LEU A 33 -15.64 13.35 -7.26
N ARG A 34 -14.48 12.98 -6.72
CA ARG A 34 -14.22 11.64 -6.20
C ARG A 34 -14.57 11.53 -4.73
N GLU A 35 -15.20 10.40 -4.37
CA GLU A 35 -15.32 9.95 -2.99
C GLU A 35 -13.94 9.86 -2.33
N LYS A 36 -13.87 10.20 -1.04
CA LYS A 36 -12.62 10.25 -0.27
C LYS A 36 -12.57 9.11 0.75
N PRO A 37 -11.39 8.50 0.97
CA PRO A 37 -10.10 8.79 0.33
C PRO A 37 -10.03 8.32 -1.14
N ALA A 38 -9.35 9.09 -2.00
CA ALA A 38 -9.27 8.83 -3.45
C ALA A 38 -7.88 8.40 -3.93
N SER A 39 -6.93 8.26 -3.00
CA SER A 39 -5.53 7.91 -3.25
C SER A 39 -4.98 7.07 -2.10
N HIS A 40 -3.85 6.39 -2.30
CA HIS A 40 -3.20 5.64 -1.22
C HIS A 40 -2.70 6.54 -0.10
N ALA A 41 -2.05 7.66 -0.44
CA ALA A 41 -1.62 8.62 0.57
C ALA A 41 -2.81 9.23 1.33
N GLY A 42 -3.96 9.41 0.69
CA GLY A 42 -5.22 9.80 1.34
C GLY A 42 -5.76 8.74 2.28
N ALA A 43 -5.78 7.47 1.86
CA ALA A 43 -6.22 6.36 2.69
C ALA A 43 -5.34 6.22 3.95
N ILE A 44 -4.02 6.35 3.80
CA ILE A 44 -3.06 6.37 4.91
C ILE A 44 -3.32 7.60 5.80
N SER A 45 -3.44 8.79 5.24
CA SER A 45 -3.54 10.02 6.04
C SER A 45 -4.88 10.15 6.77
N ASN A 46 -5.93 9.50 6.27
CA ASN A 46 -7.26 9.53 6.87
C ASN A 46 -7.50 8.41 7.90
N ASN A 47 -6.56 7.46 8.04
CA ASN A 47 -6.65 6.40 9.02
C ASN A 47 -5.88 6.78 10.30
N ARG A 48 -6.57 6.71 11.45
CA ARG A 48 -6.04 7.12 12.77
C ARG A 48 -4.92 6.22 13.29
N GLU A 49 -4.76 5.02 12.73
CA GLU A 49 -3.74 4.07 13.14
C GLU A 49 -2.46 4.18 12.31
N THR A 50 -2.49 4.91 11.19
CA THR A 50 -1.34 5.04 10.28
C THR A 50 -0.78 6.46 10.25
N LEU A 51 0.49 6.58 9.86
CA LEU A 51 1.16 7.85 9.66
C LEU A 51 1.92 7.79 8.33
N LEU A 52 1.62 8.70 7.40
CA LEU A 52 2.39 8.85 6.17
C LEU A 52 3.75 9.47 6.52
N VAL A 53 4.84 8.72 6.34
CA VAL A 53 6.20 9.16 6.72
C VAL A 53 7.13 9.41 5.55
N ALA A 54 6.82 8.87 4.36
CA ALA A 54 7.67 9.04 3.18
C ALA A 54 6.94 8.73 1.86
N GLY A 55 7.51 9.22 0.76
CA GLY A 55 7.13 8.83 -0.60
C GLY A 55 8.33 8.70 -1.51
N ALA A 56 8.24 7.88 -2.56
CA ALA A 56 9.27 7.79 -3.59
C ALA A 56 8.68 7.83 -5.00
N ASP A 57 9.36 8.55 -5.89
CA ASP A 57 8.99 8.69 -7.30
C ASP A 57 10.20 9.16 -8.11
N PRO A 58 10.53 8.60 -9.28
CA PRO A 58 11.63 9.11 -10.11
C PRO A 58 11.37 10.51 -10.67
N ASP A 59 10.10 10.93 -10.81
CA ASP A 59 9.74 12.25 -11.33
C ASP A 59 9.88 13.34 -10.22
N PRO A 60 10.78 14.34 -10.37
CA PRO A 60 10.96 15.39 -9.39
C PRO A 60 9.71 16.25 -9.17
N ASP A 61 8.88 16.46 -10.19
CA ASP A 61 7.65 17.25 -10.07
C ASP A 61 6.59 16.50 -9.26
N ALA A 62 6.47 15.18 -9.49
CA ALA A 62 5.63 14.30 -8.69
C ALA A 62 6.06 14.32 -7.21
N ARG A 63 7.37 14.21 -6.94
CA ARG A 63 7.92 14.31 -5.58
C ARG A 63 7.59 15.64 -4.91
N ALA A 64 7.80 16.76 -5.61
CA ALA A 64 7.53 18.09 -5.07
C ALA A 64 6.04 18.31 -4.77
N ALA A 65 5.16 17.89 -5.69
CA ALA A 65 3.71 17.95 -5.51
C ALA A 65 3.26 17.08 -4.33
N PHE A 66 3.81 15.87 -4.19
CA PHE A 66 3.55 14.97 -3.07
C PHE A 66 3.96 15.57 -1.73
N ALA A 67 5.21 16.05 -1.62
CA ALA A 67 5.74 16.69 -0.42
C ALA A 67 4.84 17.85 0.04
N LYS A 68 4.47 18.72 -0.90
CA LYS A 68 3.60 19.87 -0.65
C LYS A 68 2.20 19.43 -0.19
N ARG A 69 1.57 18.48 -0.89
CA ARG A 69 0.19 18.04 -0.62
C ARG A 69 0.03 17.40 0.76
N TRP A 70 1.05 16.64 1.17
CA TRP A 70 1.04 15.84 2.39
C TRP A 70 1.86 16.47 3.53
N LYS A 71 2.38 17.68 3.33
CA LYS A 71 3.18 18.44 4.30
C LYS A 71 4.40 17.66 4.79
N LEU A 72 5.03 16.90 3.89
CA LEU A 72 6.28 16.20 4.18
C LEU A 72 7.47 17.12 3.87
N PRO A 73 8.52 17.12 4.70
CA PRO A 73 9.79 17.75 4.36
C PRO A 73 10.39 17.07 3.12
N ALA A 74 11.17 17.82 2.34
CA ALA A 74 11.84 17.29 1.15
C ALA A 74 12.75 16.09 1.46
N THR A 75 13.28 16.00 2.69
CA THR A 75 14.10 14.87 3.17
C THR A 75 13.32 13.57 3.37
N GLN A 76 11.98 13.60 3.29
CA GLN A 76 11.10 12.44 3.37
C GLN A 76 10.53 12.03 2.01
N VAL A 77 10.97 12.66 0.93
CA VAL A 77 10.57 12.28 -0.43
C VAL A 77 11.81 11.93 -1.25
N PHE A 78 11.85 10.72 -1.76
CA PHE A 78 13.04 10.09 -2.33
C PHE A 78 12.89 9.88 -3.83
N GLU A 79 13.98 9.99 -4.57
CA GLU A 79 13.99 9.68 -6.01
C GLU A 79 13.79 8.19 -6.29
N SER A 80 14.29 7.32 -5.41
CA SER A 80 14.25 5.88 -5.59
C SER A 80 13.61 5.18 -4.39
N ALA A 81 12.96 4.04 -4.67
CA ALA A 81 12.38 3.20 -3.63
C ALA A 81 13.48 2.57 -2.76
N GLU A 82 14.62 2.23 -3.35
CA GLU A 82 15.77 1.64 -2.69
C GLU A 82 16.29 2.55 -1.57
N THR A 83 16.49 3.84 -1.85
CA THR A 83 16.95 4.81 -0.85
C THR A 83 15.89 5.02 0.22
N LEU A 84 14.60 5.08 -0.14
CA LEU A 84 13.51 5.18 0.82
C LEU A 84 13.51 3.98 1.78
N LEU A 85 13.51 2.76 1.25
CA LEU A 85 13.43 1.53 2.05
C LEU A 85 14.66 1.36 2.96
N ALA A 86 15.84 1.75 2.49
CA ALA A 86 17.07 1.70 3.27
C ALA A 86 17.15 2.77 4.37
N THR A 87 16.43 3.89 4.23
CA THR A 87 16.51 5.02 5.17
C THR A 87 15.35 5.04 6.17
N VAL A 88 14.13 4.75 5.71
CA VAL A 88 12.90 5.02 6.46
C VAL A 88 12.44 3.82 7.28
N HIS A 89 12.72 2.60 6.80
CA HIS A 89 12.24 1.33 7.35
C HIS A 89 10.73 1.37 7.71
N PRO A 90 9.84 1.54 6.72
CA PRO A 90 8.40 1.64 6.96
C PRO A 90 7.79 0.32 7.44
N ASP A 91 6.76 0.41 8.28
CA ASP A 91 5.94 -0.74 8.72
C ASP A 91 4.97 -1.19 7.61
N LEU A 92 4.55 -0.25 6.77
CA LEU A 92 3.59 -0.43 5.68
C LEU A 92 4.08 0.28 4.42
N VAL A 93 4.07 -0.42 3.29
CA VAL A 93 4.35 0.19 1.97
C VAL A 93 3.15 0.01 1.06
N HIS A 94 2.73 1.09 0.42
CA HIS A 94 1.82 1.05 -0.72
C HIS A 94 2.61 1.21 -2.03
N ILE A 95 2.55 0.21 -2.90
CA ILE A 95 3.11 0.24 -4.25
C ILE A 95 1.99 0.66 -5.20
N SER A 96 2.10 1.87 -5.74
CA SER A 96 1.09 2.55 -6.54
C SER A 96 1.67 3.25 -7.77
N CYS A 97 2.75 2.69 -8.30
CA CYS A 97 3.46 3.15 -9.49
C CYS A 97 2.87 2.56 -10.78
N ASP A 98 3.56 2.73 -11.91
CA ASP A 98 3.22 2.01 -13.15
C ASP A 98 3.34 0.50 -12.95
N THR A 99 2.46 -0.27 -13.62
CA THR A 99 2.40 -1.73 -13.51
C THR A 99 3.73 -2.42 -13.78
N LYS A 100 4.56 -1.90 -14.70
CA LYS A 100 5.88 -2.49 -15.01
C LYS A 100 6.85 -2.46 -13.83
N ALA A 101 6.63 -1.57 -12.86
CA ALA A 101 7.47 -1.46 -11.67
C ALA A 101 6.94 -2.26 -10.48
N HIS A 102 5.73 -2.84 -10.56
CA HIS A 102 5.12 -3.56 -9.45
C HIS A 102 5.96 -4.73 -8.93
N ILE A 103 6.35 -5.65 -9.82
CA ILE A 103 7.10 -6.85 -9.42
C ILE A 103 8.50 -6.53 -8.91
N PRO A 104 9.31 -5.70 -9.60
CA PRO A 104 10.60 -5.27 -9.06
C PRO A 104 10.50 -4.65 -7.66
N LEU A 105 9.56 -3.70 -7.46
CA LEU A 105 9.39 -3.04 -6.16
C LEU A 105 8.85 -3.96 -5.07
N LEU A 106 7.94 -4.88 -5.42
CA LEU A 106 7.46 -5.90 -4.50
C LEU A 106 8.63 -6.75 -3.98
N LEU A 107 9.50 -7.22 -4.88
CA LEU A 107 10.67 -8.01 -4.52
C LEU A 107 11.63 -7.22 -3.63
N SER A 108 11.87 -5.94 -3.92
CA SER A 108 12.68 -5.06 -3.07
C SER A 108 12.08 -4.90 -1.67
N CYS A 109 10.76 -4.73 -1.56
CA CYS A 109 10.09 -4.64 -0.26
C CYS A 109 10.21 -5.94 0.55
N LEU A 110 10.05 -7.10 -0.11
CA LEU A 110 10.19 -8.41 0.52
C LEU A 110 11.64 -8.66 1.01
N GLU A 111 12.63 -8.26 0.20
CA GLU A 111 14.05 -8.35 0.57
C GLU A 111 14.38 -7.46 1.79
N LYS A 112 13.77 -6.29 1.88
CA LYS A 112 13.92 -5.38 3.04
C LYS A 112 13.00 -5.74 4.21
N HIS A 113 12.27 -6.86 4.13
CA HIS A 113 11.36 -7.34 5.16
C HIS A 113 10.35 -6.27 5.63
N VAL A 114 9.77 -5.54 4.67
CA VAL A 114 8.66 -4.62 4.98
C VAL A 114 7.51 -5.45 5.56
N PRO A 115 6.99 -5.14 6.77
CA PRO A 115 5.99 -5.97 7.43
C PRO A 115 4.68 -6.12 6.65
N VAL A 116 4.16 -5.04 6.06
CA VAL A 116 2.95 -5.07 5.23
C VAL A 116 3.18 -4.35 3.90
N ILE A 117 2.81 -5.00 2.80
CA ILE A 117 2.95 -4.46 1.45
C ILE A 117 1.56 -4.49 0.78
N VAL A 118 1.03 -3.31 0.46
CA VAL A 118 -0.17 -3.14 -0.35
C VAL A 118 0.26 -2.89 -1.80
N LEU A 119 -0.13 -3.77 -2.70
CA LEU A 119 0.23 -3.72 -4.12
C LEU A 119 -0.98 -3.33 -4.96
N GLU A 120 -0.86 -2.30 -5.79
CA GLU A 120 -1.89 -1.97 -6.76
C GLU A 120 -2.14 -3.08 -7.78
N LYS A 121 -3.35 -3.09 -8.32
CA LYS A 121 -3.72 -3.96 -9.43
C LYS A 121 -3.44 -3.26 -10.78
N PRO A 122 -3.15 -4.01 -11.85
CA PRO A 122 -2.86 -5.46 -11.85
C PRO A 122 -1.49 -5.77 -11.21
N ILE A 123 -1.31 -7.01 -10.73
CA ILE A 123 -0.10 -7.43 -9.99
C ILE A 123 1.17 -7.28 -10.84
N GLY A 124 1.09 -7.56 -12.13
CA GLY A 124 2.16 -7.40 -13.11
C GLY A 124 1.57 -7.21 -14.50
N SER A 125 2.43 -6.97 -15.49
CA SER A 125 2.02 -6.74 -16.88
C SER A 125 1.56 -8.03 -17.56
N THR A 126 2.04 -9.18 -17.07
CA THR A 126 1.63 -10.51 -17.55
C THR A 126 1.37 -11.45 -16.37
N LEU A 127 0.65 -12.55 -16.64
CA LEU A 127 0.44 -13.61 -15.66
C LEU A 127 1.75 -14.30 -15.26
N GLU A 128 2.66 -14.49 -16.22
CA GLU A 128 3.97 -15.11 -15.97
C GLU A 128 4.81 -14.25 -15.02
N GLU A 129 4.85 -12.93 -15.25
CA GLU A 129 5.55 -11.97 -14.40
C GLU A 129 4.98 -12.01 -12.97
N ALA A 130 3.65 -11.98 -12.83
CA ALA A 130 2.99 -12.09 -11.53
C ALA A 130 3.28 -13.43 -10.82
N ARG A 131 3.28 -14.54 -11.56
CA ARG A 131 3.59 -15.88 -11.03
C ARG A 131 5.05 -15.98 -10.56
N SER A 132 5.98 -15.28 -11.20
CA SER A 132 7.40 -15.32 -10.85
C SER A 132 7.68 -14.84 -9.42
N ALA A 133 6.87 -13.92 -8.89
CA ALA A 133 7.02 -13.39 -7.54
C ALA A 133 6.42 -14.31 -6.46
N LEU A 134 5.54 -15.25 -6.84
CA LEU A 134 4.74 -16.04 -5.90
C LEU A 134 5.58 -16.85 -4.89
N PRO A 135 6.68 -17.53 -5.27
CA PRO A 135 7.51 -18.26 -4.29
C PRO A 135 8.10 -17.35 -3.21
N ARG A 136 8.47 -16.11 -3.58
CA ARG A 136 9.05 -15.12 -2.64
C ARG A 136 8.00 -14.59 -1.69
N VAL A 137 6.79 -14.30 -2.19
CA VAL A 137 5.64 -13.90 -1.36
C VAL A 137 5.29 -15.01 -0.37
N GLN A 138 5.12 -16.25 -0.84
CA GLN A 138 4.79 -17.38 0.01
C GLN A 138 5.83 -17.64 1.10
N ALA A 139 7.12 -17.54 0.76
CA ALA A 139 8.20 -17.69 1.74
C ALA A 139 8.16 -16.59 2.81
N ALA A 140 7.94 -15.33 2.41
CA ALA A 140 7.87 -14.21 3.35
C ALA A 140 6.66 -14.31 4.29
N GLU A 141 5.50 -14.70 3.76
CA GLU A 141 4.29 -14.89 4.58
C GLU A 141 4.43 -16.06 5.55
N LYS A 142 4.98 -17.20 5.07
CA LYS A 142 5.23 -18.38 5.91
C LYS A 142 6.21 -18.07 7.04
N ASN A 143 7.23 -17.26 6.76
CA ASN A 143 8.24 -16.87 7.75
C ASN A 143 7.78 -15.70 8.62
N GLY A 144 6.60 -15.12 8.36
CA GLY A 144 6.07 -13.97 9.08
C GLY A 144 6.87 -12.68 8.91
N THR A 145 7.70 -12.58 7.85
CA THR A 145 8.53 -11.38 7.60
C THR A 145 7.76 -10.29 6.86
N SER A 146 6.82 -10.67 6.00
CA SER A 146 5.97 -9.74 5.24
C SER A 146 4.61 -10.33 4.96
N ARG A 147 3.58 -9.48 4.91
CA ARG A 147 2.24 -9.79 4.40
C ARG A 147 1.98 -8.98 3.13
N VAL A 148 1.54 -9.63 2.05
CA VAL A 148 1.23 -8.96 0.79
C VAL A 148 -0.28 -8.91 0.58
N ILE A 149 -0.80 -7.72 0.27
CA ILE A 149 -2.22 -7.47 0.01
C ILE A 149 -2.33 -6.82 -1.36
N VAL A 150 -3.13 -7.40 -2.26
CA VAL A 150 -3.45 -6.77 -3.54
C VAL A 150 -4.64 -5.84 -3.34
N ASN A 151 -4.56 -4.60 -3.82
CA ASN A 151 -5.60 -3.59 -3.66
C ASN A 151 -6.82 -3.89 -4.56
N HIS A 152 -7.63 -4.85 -4.14
CA HIS A 152 -8.97 -5.09 -4.67
C HIS A 152 -9.99 -4.38 -3.78
N GLU A 153 -9.89 -3.05 -3.73
CA GLU A 153 -10.60 -2.15 -2.82
C GLU A 153 -12.13 -2.33 -2.87
N ARG A 154 -12.68 -2.63 -4.05
CA ARG A 154 -14.13 -2.84 -4.23
C ARG A 154 -14.68 -4.01 -3.42
N ARG A 155 -13.84 -4.97 -3.01
CA ARG A 155 -14.28 -6.07 -2.12
C ARG A 155 -14.74 -5.58 -0.74
N PHE A 156 -14.36 -4.35 -0.37
CA PHE A 156 -14.72 -3.73 0.89
C PHE A 156 -15.83 -2.67 0.77
N ALA A 157 -16.22 -2.31 -0.46
CA ALA A 157 -17.27 -1.34 -0.70
C ALA A 157 -18.64 -1.88 -0.23
N ALA A 158 -19.44 -1.01 0.37
CA ALA A 158 -20.70 -1.40 1.03
C ALA A 158 -21.69 -2.01 0.03
N ASP A 159 -21.78 -1.46 -1.17
CA ASP A 159 -22.61 -1.94 -2.28
C ASP A 159 -22.17 -3.33 -2.75
N TYR A 160 -20.87 -3.58 -2.90
CA TYR A 160 -20.34 -4.91 -3.25
C TYR A 160 -20.57 -5.95 -2.15
N ARG A 161 -20.48 -5.55 -0.88
CA ARG A 161 -20.77 -6.43 0.26
C ARG A 161 -22.25 -6.79 0.32
N GLN A 162 -23.13 -5.80 0.15
CA GLN A 162 -24.57 -6.00 0.09
C GLN A 162 -24.95 -6.92 -1.09
N LEU A 163 -24.37 -6.67 -2.27
CA LEU A 163 -24.61 -7.52 -3.44
C LEU A 163 -24.17 -8.98 -3.17
N ARG A 164 -23.03 -9.18 -2.50
CA ARG A 164 -22.59 -10.52 -2.08
C ARG A 164 -23.59 -11.18 -1.13
N GLU A 165 -24.15 -10.44 -0.18
CA GLU A 165 -25.16 -10.96 0.75
C GLU A 165 -26.44 -11.39 0.02
N ILE A 166 -26.93 -10.58 -0.92
CA ILE A 166 -28.10 -10.90 -1.75
C ILE A 166 -27.85 -12.18 -2.56
N ILE A 167 -26.71 -12.27 -3.26
CA ILE A 167 -26.35 -13.47 -4.03
C ILE A 167 -26.30 -14.71 -3.12
N GLN A 168 -25.71 -14.59 -1.93
CA GLN A 168 -25.62 -15.71 -0.99
C GLN A 168 -26.95 -16.12 -0.36
N SER A 169 -27.91 -15.21 -0.29
CA SER A 169 -29.24 -15.49 0.25
C SER A 169 -30.13 -16.27 -0.73
N GLU A 170 -29.79 -16.27 -2.02
CA GLU A 170 -30.60 -16.82 -3.11
C GLU A 170 -32.05 -16.26 -3.17
N GLU A 171 -32.33 -15.11 -2.52
CA GLU A 171 -33.68 -14.52 -2.46
C GLU A 171 -34.23 -14.10 -3.84
N LEU A 172 -33.33 -13.92 -4.81
CA LEU A 172 -33.65 -13.61 -6.21
C LEU A 172 -33.46 -14.82 -7.14
N GLY A 173 -33.27 -16.03 -6.59
CA GLY A 173 -32.91 -17.25 -7.31
C GLY A 173 -31.43 -17.58 -7.23
N ALA A 174 -31.10 -18.86 -7.49
CA ALA A 174 -29.72 -19.35 -7.53
C ALA A 174 -29.02 -18.97 -8.85
N LEU A 175 -27.69 -18.76 -8.77
CA LEU A 175 -26.80 -18.48 -9.91
C LEU A 175 -26.28 -19.75 -10.59
#